data_AF-A0A2X1N4H3-F1
#
_entry.id   AF-A0A2X1N4H3-F1
#
_cell.length_a   1.000
_cell.length_b   1.000
_cell.length_c   1.000
_cell.angle_alpha   90.00
_cell.angle_beta   90.00
_cell.angle_gamma   90.00
#
_symmetry.space_group_name_H-M   'P 1'
#
loop_
_entity.id
_entity.type
_entity.pdbx_description
1 polymer ?
#
loop_
_entity_poly.entity_id
_entity_poly.type
_entity_poly.pdbx_seq_one_letter_code
_entity_poly.pdbx_strand_id
1 'polypeptide(L)'
;MLGMVPGWMGIERVLNQVGPVVGRQMLMLGKRLTAQEAQAANLIDEVVEKEQVESWMANQLAQLEKCGPVALAHIKQLILALGK
;
A
#
# COMPACT_ATOMS: atom_id res chain seq x y z
N MET A 1 2.51 25.41 -2.49
CA MET A 1 2.77 24.17 -3.27
C MET A 1 4.19 24.23 -3.79
N LEU A 2 4.90 23.10 -3.86
CA LEU A 2 6.32 23.06 -4.21
C LEU A 2 6.61 23.15 -5.73
N GLY A 3 5.58 23.05 -6.59
CA GLY A 3 5.73 23.14 -8.05
C GLY A 3 6.48 21.95 -8.68
N MET A 4 6.60 20.84 -7.95
CA MET A 4 7.37 19.67 -8.36
C MET A 4 6.47 18.54 -8.86
N VAL A 5 6.92 17.86 -9.91
CA VAL A 5 6.34 16.61 -10.38
C VAL A 5 6.88 15.45 -9.52
N PRO A 6 6.04 14.51 -9.04
CA PRO A 6 6.52 13.35 -8.29
C PRO A 6 7.49 12.50 -9.11
N GLY A 7 8.74 12.38 -8.64
CA GLY A 7 9.79 11.55 -9.25
C GLY A 7 9.78 10.09 -8.78
N TRP A 8 10.83 9.33 -9.14
CA TRP A 8 11.05 7.94 -8.69
C TRP A 8 9.85 7.00 -8.92
N MET A 9 9.27 7.06 -10.12
CA MET A 9 8.06 6.30 -10.51
C MET A 9 6.82 6.59 -9.66
N GLY A 10 6.78 7.69 -8.88
CA GLY A 10 5.66 8.01 -7.99
C GLY A 10 4.31 8.12 -8.71
N ILE A 11 4.31 8.64 -9.95
CA ILE A 11 3.11 8.70 -10.80
C ILE A 11 2.62 7.29 -11.15
N GLU A 12 3.50 6.46 -11.68
CA GLU A 12 3.18 5.09 -12.12
C GLU A 12 2.73 4.23 -10.94
N ARG A 13 3.48 4.25 -9.83
CA ARG A 13 3.16 3.47 -8.64
C ARG A 13 1.79 3.82 -8.05
N VAL A 14 1.47 5.11 -7.96
CA VAL A 14 0.15 5.54 -7.46
C VAL A 14 -0.95 5.08 -8.42
N LEU A 15 -0.79 5.28 -9.74
CA LEU A 15 -1.80 4.88 -10.72
C LEU A 15 -2.04 3.37 -10.73
N ASN A 16 -0.99 2.56 -10.60
CA ASN A 16 -1.09 1.10 -10.55
C ASN A 16 -1.74 0.60 -9.25
N GLN A 17 -1.52 1.31 -8.14
CA GLN A 17 -2.09 0.93 -6.84
C GLN A 17 -3.57 1.32 -6.71
N VAL A 18 -3.91 2.58 -6.99
CA VAL A 18 -5.25 3.14 -6.69
C VAL A 18 -6.15 3.31 -7.90
N GLY A 19 -5.64 2.96 -9.08
CA GLY A 19 -6.31 3.16 -10.36
C GLY A 19 -6.29 4.62 -10.86
N PRO A 20 -6.72 4.83 -12.12
CA PRO A 20 -6.54 6.11 -12.80
C PRO A 20 -7.46 7.22 -12.30
N VAL A 21 -8.59 6.89 -11.67
CA VAL A 21 -9.55 7.90 -11.19
C VAL A 21 -9.03 8.56 -9.91
N VAL A 22 -8.79 7.75 -8.87
CA VAL A 22 -8.27 8.24 -7.58
C VAL A 22 -6.84 8.79 -7.75
N GLY A 23 -6.00 8.13 -8.55
CA GLY A 23 -4.63 8.56 -8.79
C GLY A 23 -4.55 9.95 -9.42
N ARG A 24 -5.42 10.27 -10.39
CA ARG A 24 -5.48 11.63 -10.97
C ARG A 24 -5.92 12.69 -9.96
N GLN A 25 -6.87 12.36 -9.08
CA GLN A 25 -7.27 13.28 -8.00
C GLN A 25 -6.10 13.55 -7.05
N MET A 26 -5.34 12.52 -6.68
CA MET A 26 -4.15 12.67 -5.82
C MET A 26 -3.06 13.50 -6.50
N LEU A 27 -2.74 13.18 -7.76
CA LEU A 27 -1.61 13.77 -8.48
C LEU A 27 -1.87 15.20 -8.98
N MET A 28 -3.08 15.48 -9.47
CA MET A 28 -3.40 16.77 -10.10
C MET A 28 -4.03 17.77 -9.12
N LEU A 29 -4.81 17.28 -8.15
CA LEU A 29 -5.54 18.12 -7.20
C LEU A 29 -4.93 18.08 -5.79
N GLY A 30 -3.95 17.21 -5.54
CA GLY A 30 -3.40 17.02 -4.20
C GLY A 30 -4.42 16.44 -3.21
N LYS A 31 -5.44 15.69 -3.70
CA LYS A 31 -6.47 15.10 -2.84
C LYS A 31 -5.83 14.22 -1.77
N ARG A 32 -6.16 14.48 -0.51
CA ARG A 32 -5.86 13.59 0.62
C ARG A 32 -6.98 12.56 0.77
N LEU A 33 -6.62 11.32 1.06
CA LEU A 33 -7.58 10.25 1.34
C LEU A 33 -7.70 10.04 2.85
N THR A 34 -8.91 9.75 3.32
CA THR A 34 -9.10 9.12 4.63
C THR A 34 -8.61 7.68 4.60
N ALA A 35 -8.50 7.03 5.77
CA ALA A 35 -8.13 5.61 5.82
C ALA A 35 -9.15 4.73 5.07
N GLN A 36 -10.44 5.01 5.23
CA GLN A 36 -11.52 4.29 4.56
C GLN A 36 -11.51 4.51 3.04
N GLU A 37 -11.25 5.74 2.58
CA GLU A 37 -11.10 6.01 1.15
C GLU A 37 -9.85 5.31 0.57
N ALA A 38 -8.74 5.28 1.31
CA ALA A 38 -7.52 4.58 0.92
C ALA A 38 -7.77 3.07 0.80
N GLN A 39 -8.51 2.48 1.73
CA GLN A 39 -8.88 1.07 1.67
C GLN A 39 -9.78 0.77 0.48
N ALA A 40 -10.84 1.57 0.29
CA ALA A 40 -11.74 1.42 -0.87
C ALA A 40 -11.02 1.60 -2.21
N ALA A 41 -9.92 2.37 -2.23
CA ALA A 41 -9.07 2.55 -3.38
C ALA A 41 -7.96 1.48 -3.51
N ASN A 42 -7.95 0.43 -2.68
CA ASN A 42 -6.90 -0.59 -2.61
C ASN A 42 -5.49 -0.03 -2.33
N LEU A 43 -5.36 1.16 -1.74
CA LEU A 43 -4.07 1.72 -1.33
C LEU A 43 -3.53 1.04 -0.07
N ILE A 44 -4.44 0.59 0.80
CA ILE A 44 -4.14 -0.14 2.03
C ILE A 44 -5.11 -1.31 2.15
N ASP A 45 -4.68 -2.36 2.85
CA ASP A 45 -5.45 -3.61 2.96
C ASP A 45 -6.56 -3.51 4.03
N GLU A 46 -6.23 -2.98 5.22
CA GLU A 46 -7.12 -2.98 6.36
C GLU A 46 -7.09 -1.66 7.15
N VAL A 47 -8.25 -1.24 7.63
CA VAL A 47 -8.41 -0.11 8.55
C VAL A 47 -8.87 -0.67 9.90
N VAL A 48 -8.13 -0.34 10.94
CA VAL A 48 -8.44 -0.74 12.32
C VAL A 48 -8.55 0.49 13.21
N GLU A 49 -9.27 0.36 14.32
CA GLU A 49 -9.31 1.39 15.34
C GLU A 49 -7.93 1.62 15.95
N LYS A 50 -7.64 2.87 16.31
CA LYS A 50 -6.30 3.29 16.75
C LYS A 50 -5.81 2.49 17.95
N GLU A 51 -6.70 2.21 18.90
CA GLU A 51 -6.40 1.47 20.13
C GLU A 51 -6.11 -0.02 19.86
N GLN A 52 -6.45 -0.52 18.66
CA GLN A 52 -6.28 -1.92 18.26
C GLN A 52 -5.07 -2.15 17.36
N VAL A 53 -4.30 -1.11 17.01
CA VAL A 53 -3.16 -1.24 16.09
C VAL A 53 -2.11 -2.23 16.60
N GLU A 54 -1.76 -2.17 17.88
CA GLU A 54 -0.76 -3.07 18.46
C GLU A 54 -1.22 -4.53 18.48
N SER A 55 -2.48 -4.77 18.86
CA SER A 55 -3.04 -6.13 18.90
C SER A 55 -3.22 -6.70 17.49
N TRP A 56 -3.67 -5.89 16.53
CA TRP A 56 -3.75 -6.29 15.12
C TRP A 56 -2.36 -6.65 14.58
N MET A 57 -1.35 -5.82 14.84
CA MET A 57 0.04 -6.07 14.41
C MET A 57 0.59 -7.38 15.02
N ALA A 58 0.36 -7.62 16.31
CA ALA A 58 0.77 -8.85 16.97
C ALA A 58 0.11 -10.08 16.33
N ASN A 59 -1.17 -9.99 15.95
CA ASN A 59 -1.89 -11.06 15.26
C ASN A 59 -1.31 -11.32 13.86
N GLN A 60 -0.98 -10.28 13.09
CA GLN A 60 -0.33 -10.44 11.77
C GLN A 60 1.04 -11.08 11.90
N LEU A 61 1.84 -10.65 12.88
CA LEU A 61 3.16 -11.23 13.13
C LEU A 61 3.05 -12.71 13.49
N ALA A 62 2.13 -13.07 14.39
CA ALA A 62 1.91 -14.46 14.78
C ALA A 62 1.47 -15.36 13.61
N GLN A 63 0.85 -14.81 12.57
CA GLN A 63 0.58 -15.54 11.32
C GLN A 63 1.84 -15.71 10.48
N LEU A 64 2.63 -14.64 10.31
CA LEU A 64 3.89 -14.67 9.56
C LEU A 64 4.94 -15.59 10.19
N GLU A 65 5.02 -15.66 11.52
CA GLU A 65 5.97 -16.51 12.25
C GLU A 65 5.73 -18.01 12.04
N LYS A 66 4.52 -18.40 11.63
CA LYS A 66 4.20 -19.79 11.26
C LYS A 66 4.75 -20.18 9.89
N CYS A 67 5.20 -19.21 9.10
CA CYS A 67 5.71 -19.42 7.75
C CYS A 67 7.23 -19.49 7.74
N GLY A 68 7.80 -20.35 6.89
CA GLY A 68 9.25 -20.45 6.73
C GLY A 68 9.86 -19.16 6.17
N PRO A 69 10.83 -18.51 6.84
CA PRO A 69 11.32 -17.18 6.44
C PRO A 69 12.01 -17.18 5.08
N VAL A 70 12.71 -18.26 4.72
CA VAL A 70 13.36 -18.41 3.41
C VAL A 70 12.31 -18.52 2.29
N ALA A 71 11.23 -19.28 2.52
CA ALA A 71 10.15 -19.40 1.55
C ALA A 71 9.45 -18.04 1.33
N LEU A 72 9.15 -17.30 2.41
CA LEU A 72 8.58 -15.95 2.32
C LEU A 72 9.47 -15.00 1.53
N ALA A 73 10.78 -15.03 1.76
CA ALA A 73 11.74 -14.19 1.04
C ALA A 73 11.71 -14.50 -0.47
N HIS A 74 11.74 -15.77 -0.85
CA HIS A 74 11.68 -16.17 -2.26
C HIS A 74 10.33 -15.85 -2.91
N ILE A 75 9.21 -16.07 -2.21
CA ILE A 75 7.88 -15.69 -2.71
C ILE A 75 7.83 -14.19 -2.98
N LYS A 76 8.32 -13.36 -2.04
CA LYS A 76 8.37 -11.91 -2.22
C LYS A 76 9.22 -11.51 -3.44
N GLN A 77 10.38 -12.15 -3.62
CA GLN A 77 11.23 -11.92 -4.80
C GLN A 77 10.52 -12.29 -6.11
N LEU A 78 9.82 -13.43 -6.13
CA LEU A 78 9.06 -13.88 -7.30
C LEU A 78 7.91 -12.93 -7.62
N ILE A 79 7.16 -12.46 -6.62
CA ILE A 79 6.10 -11.45 -6.82
C ILE A 79 6.66 -10.21 -7.50
N LEU A 80 7.81 -9.70 -7.02
CA LEU A 80 8.47 -8.53 -7.60
C LEU A 80 9.02 -8.77 -9.01
N ALA A 81 9.43 -10.00 -9.32
CA ALA A 81 9.91 -10.36 -10.66
C ALA A 81 8.78 -10.58 -11.67
N LEU A 82 7.60 -11.01 -11.20
CA LEU A 82 6.42 -11.27 -12.02
C LEU A 82 5.56 -10.01 -12.26
N GLY A 83 5.57 -9.06 -11.32
CA GLY A 83 4.89 -7.78 -11.45
C GLY A 83 5.57 -6.89 -12.48
N LYS A 84 5.15 -7.02 -13.74
CA LYS A 84 5.29 -5.96 -14.75
C LYS A 84 4.12 -5.00 -14.63
#